data_AF-A0A382V9L3-F1
#
_entry.id   AF-A0A382V9L3-F1
#
_cell.length_a   1.000
_cell.length_b   1.000
_cell.length_c   1.000
_cell.angle_alpha   90.00
_cell.angle_beta   90.00
_cell.angle_gamma   90.00
#
_symmetry.space_group_name_H-M   'P 1'
#
loop_
_entity.id
_entity.type
_entity.pdbx_description
1 polymer ?
#
loop_
_entity_poly.entity_id
_entity_poly.type
_entity_poly.pdbx_seq_one_letter_code
_entity_poly.pdbx_strand_id
1 'polypeptide(L)'
;EMKYSQNKTRGRTGNRWLLLAAMVPLLAFTTACDSLLDVSVPGFVTVDALDDPDLAETLVLSAVGDFECGFVDYMRYPGQWYELFLNTSGSRPDGLSGVRSALVDVYADPCDSGTGPVWSTMQLPRQQAKRAINYIENVYEAGSVTDQELLVAKASLYEGYSTQLLSEQFCAITMDGGPLMSRAAGFEAAEGMFSKAITQATAAVAAGQSGGQWVLDAAYVGRARAKLYQGNGTGAVSDAQLVTSGYEGLSTYETSPGRRNNRIVEYDNVGDAIMPHIHYARLTIET
;
A
#
# COMPACT_ATOMS: atom_id res chain seq x y z
N GLU A 1 -18.50 -31.42 -65.21
CA GLU A 1 -19.84 -31.94 -64.84
C GLU A 1 -20.15 -31.54 -63.41
N MET A 2 -21.31 -30.92 -63.19
CA MET A 2 -22.18 -31.00 -61.99
C MET A 2 -23.29 -29.95 -62.18
N LYS A 3 -24.43 -30.40 -62.70
CA LYS A 3 -25.71 -29.67 -62.66
C LYS A 3 -26.42 -30.08 -61.38
N TYR A 4 -26.97 -29.13 -60.61
CA TYR A 4 -28.19 -29.30 -59.81
C TYR A 4 -28.68 -27.89 -59.43
N SER A 5 -29.64 -27.34 -60.17
CA SER A 5 -31.10 -27.46 -60.00
C SER A 5 -31.66 -26.36 -59.10
N GLN A 6 -32.35 -25.41 -59.74
CA GLN A 6 -33.18 -24.41 -59.08
C GLN A 6 -34.47 -25.07 -58.59
N ASN A 7 -34.83 -24.85 -57.32
CA ASN A 7 -36.20 -25.07 -56.85
C ASN A 7 -36.81 -23.74 -56.42
N LYS A 8 -37.76 -23.26 -57.23
CA LYS A 8 -38.77 -22.28 -56.84
C LYS A 8 -39.95 -23.01 -56.20
N THR A 9 -40.32 -22.65 -54.98
CA THR A 9 -41.66 -22.95 -54.44
C THR A 9 -42.31 -21.69 -53.86
N ARG A 10 -43.27 -21.20 -54.66
CA ARG A 10 -44.55 -20.54 -54.34
C ARG A 10 -44.79 -20.06 -52.89
N GLY A 11 -45.13 -18.78 -52.79
CA GLY A 11 -45.55 -18.13 -51.56
C GLY A 11 -46.89 -18.62 -51.00
N ARG A 12 -47.03 -18.45 -49.68
CA ARG A 12 -48.29 -18.22 -48.99
C ARG A 12 -48.14 -16.98 -48.11
N THR A 13 -48.70 -15.89 -48.62
CA THR A 13 -49.11 -14.72 -47.85
C THR A 13 -50.13 -15.15 -46.80
N GLY A 14 -49.78 -15.06 -45.53
CA GLY A 14 -50.70 -15.29 -44.43
C GLY A 14 -50.04 -14.96 -43.10
N ASN A 15 -50.56 -13.94 -42.42
CA ASN A 15 -50.28 -13.57 -41.03
C ASN A 15 -48.96 -12.87 -40.70
N ARG A 16 -48.64 -11.78 -41.41
CA ARG A 16 -47.59 -10.81 -40.98
C ARG A 16 -47.95 -10.06 -39.69
N TRP A 17 -49.22 -10.04 -39.28
CA TRP A 17 -49.69 -9.28 -38.11
C TRP A 17 -49.60 -10.05 -36.79
N LEU A 18 -49.55 -11.39 -36.80
CA LEU A 18 -49.40 -12.20 -35.58
C LEU A 18 -47.93 -12.35 -35.14
N LEU A 19 -46.98 -12.22 -36.08
CA LEU A 19 -45.54 -12.27 -35.78
C LEU A 19 -44.99 -10.97 -35.18
N LEU A 20 -45.65 -9.82 -35.44
CA LEU A 20 -45.28 -8.53 -34.85
C LEU A 20 -45.76 -8.38 -33.40
N ALA A 21 -46.91 -8.98 -33.04
CA ALA A 21 -47.44 -8.92 -31.67
C ALA A 21 -46.65 -9.79 -30.67
N ALA A 22 -45.97 -10.83 -31.14
CA ALA A 22 -45.15 -11.72 -30.30
C ALA A 22 -43.70 -11.25 -30.13
N MET A 23 -43.24 -10.26 -30.91
CA MET A 23 -41.88 -9.71 -30.81
C MET A 23 -41.75 -8.59 -29.77
N VAL A 24 -42.84 -7.89 -29.48
CA VAL A 24 -42.85 -6.77 -28.50
C VAL A 24 -42.63 -7.23 -27.04
N PRO A 25 -43.17 -8.36 -26.56
CA PRO A 25 -42.87 -8.81 -25.19
C PRO A 25 -41.46 -9.36 -25.04
N LEU A 26 -40.85 -9.90 -26.11
CA LEU A 26 -39.52 -10.53 -26.04
C LEU A 26 -38.38 -9.50 -26.00
N LEU A 27 -38.56 -8.34 -26.63
CA LEU A 27 -37.67 -7.18 -26.52
C LEU A 27 -37.82 -6.42 -25.19
N ALA A 28 -38.93 -6.58 -24.48
CA ALA A 28 -39.11 -6.02 -23.14
C ALA A 28 -38.36 -6.82 -22.05
N PHE A 29 -38.02 -8.09 -22.32
CA PHE A 29 -37.20 -8.92 -21.41
C PHE A 29 -35.70 -8.62 -21.49
N THR A 30 -35.20 -7.99 -22.55
CA THR A 30 -33.77 -7.69 -22.67
C THR A 30 -33.36 -6.42 -21.91
N THR A 31 -34.29 -5.51 -21.59
CA THR A 31 -34.01 -4.30 -20.81
C THR A 31 -34.28 -4.46 -19.32
N ALA A 32 -34.89 -5.59 -18.90
CA ALA A 32 -35.17 -5.89 -17.49
C ALA A 32 -34.10 -6.79 -16.84
N CYS A 33 -33.11 -7.25 -17.61
CA CYS A 33 -32.04 -8.11 -17.12
C CYS A 33 -30.75 -7.36 -16.70
N ASP A 34 -30.67 -6.04 -16.89
CA ASP A 34 -29.48 -5.27 -16.47
C ASP A 34 -29.28 -5.30 -14.94
N SER A 35 -30.37 -5.40 -14.16
CA SER A 35 -30.29 -5.52 -12.70
C SER A 35 -30.24 -6.95 -12.18
N LEU A 36 -30.36 -7.97 -13.04
CA LEU A 36 -30.37 -9.38 -12.61
C LEU A 36 -28.97 -9.89 -12.25
N LEU A 37 -27.93 -9.25 -12.78
CA LEU A 37 -26.51 -9.52 -12.48
C LEU A 37 -25.89 -8.45 -11.57
N ASP A 38 -26.68 -7.48 -11.11
CA ASP A 38 -26.19 -6.47 -10.19
C ASP A 38 -26.12 -7.07 -8.78
N VAL A 39 -24.91 -7.41 -8.35
CA VAL A 39 -24.65 -8.06 -7.06
C VAL A 39 -24.20 -7.00 -6.08
N SER A 40 -25.13 -6.52 -5.25
CA SER A 40 -24.76 -5.76 -4.06
C SER A 40 -24.12 -6.71 -3.05
N VAL A 41 -22.82 -6.58 -2.78
CA VAL A 41 -22.15 -7.34 -1.73
C VAL A 41 -22.19 -6.51 -0.44
N PRO A 42 -23.05 -6.83 0.54
CA PRO A 42 -23.19 -6.03 1.75
C PRO A 42 -21.88 -6.06 2.54
N GLY A 43 -21.37 -4.90 2.94
CA GLY A 43 -20.15 -4.77 3.75
C GLY A 43 -18.87 -4.45 2.97
N PHE A 44 -18.93 -4.32 1.63
CA PHE A 44 -17.82 -3.83 0.82
C PHE A 44 -18.12 -2.44 0.27
N VAL A 45 -17.09 -1.59 0.27
CA VAL A 45 -17.15 -0.28 -0.38
C VAL A 45 -16.98 -0.51 -1.88
N THR A 46 -17.95 -0.06 -2.69
CA THR A 46 -17.85 -0.11 -4.15
C THR A 46 -16.79 0.87 -4.64
N VAL A 47 -16.26 0.67 -5.85
CA VAL A 47 -15.27 1.59 -6.42
C VAL A 47 -15.85 3.00 -6.55
N ASP A 48 -17.11 3.11 -6.99
CA ASP A 48 -17.80 4.40 -7.13
C ASP A 48 -18.03 5.10 -5.78
N ALA A 49 -18.16 4.34 -4.69
CA ALA A 49 -18.24 4.92 -3.35
C ALA A 49 -16.93 5.56 -2.90
N LEU A 50 -15.79 5.25 -3.55
CA LEU A 50 -14.49 5.87 -3.26
C LEU A 50 -14.33 7.25 -3.92
N ASP A 51 -15.25 7.64 -4.81
CA ASP A 51 -15.24 8.94 -5.48
C ASP A 51 -15.72 10.08 -4.54
N ASP A 52 -16.16 9.75 -3.32
CA ASP A 52 -16.52 10.70 -2.27
C ASP A 52 -15.25 11.34 -1.65
N PRO A 53 -15.07 12.68 -1.75
CA PRO A 53 -13.92 13.37 -1.18
C PRO A 53 -13.84 13.27 0.36
N ASP A 54 -14.95 13.00 1.06
CA ASP A 54 -14.96 12.82 2.51
C ASP A 54 -14.17 11.56 2.94
N LEU A 55 -13.92 10.63 2.01
CA LEU A 55 -13.11 9.44 2.25
C LEU A 55 -11.60 9.68 2.11
N ALA A 56 -11.16 10.86 1.64
CA ALA A 56 -9.75 11.15 1.38
C ALA A 56 -8.85 10.87 2.60
N GLU A 57 -9.26 11.34 3.79
CA GLU A 57 -8.50 11.09 5.02
C GLU A 57 -8.46 9.60 5.35
N THR A 58 -9.58 8.90 5.23
CA THR A 58 -9.68 7.45 5.50
C THR A 58 -8.76 6.64 4.58
N LEU A 59 -8.66 7.01 3.30
CA LEU A 59 -7.76 6.37 2.34
C LEU A 59 -6.29 6.57 2.72
N VAL A 60 -5.90 7.79 3.11
CA VAL A 60 -4.54 8.08 3.56
C VAL A 60 -4.22 7.36 4.86
N LEU A 61 -5.12 7.37 5.84
CA LEU A 61 -4.94 6.66 7.12
C LEU A 61 -4.87 5.14 6.94
N SER A 62 -5.59 4.59 5.97
CA SER A 62 -5.50 3.16 5.64
C SER A 62 -4.09 2.77 5.18
N ALA A 63 -3.47 3.59 4.33
CA ALA A 63 -2.09 3.38 3.88
C ALA A 63 -1.09 3.48 5.05
N VAL A 64 -1.32 4.39 6.00
CA VAL A 64 -0.48 4.49 7.22
C VAL A 64 -0.62 3.24 8.09
N GLY A 65 -1.84 2.75 8.30
CA GLY A 65 -2.09 1.53 9.06
C GLY A 65 -1.41 0.31 8.47
N ASP A 66 -1.45 0.15 7.15
CA ASP A 66 -0.71 -0.91 6.45
C ASP A 66 0.80 -0.75 6.53
N PHE A 67 1.29 0.48 6.45
CA PHE A 67 2.71 0.74 6.58
C PHE A 67 3.21 0.31 7.96
N GLU A 68 2.55 0.74 9.03
CA GLU A 68 2.97 0.41 10.40
C GLU A 68 2.86 -1.08 10.70
N CYS A 69 1.85 -1.75 10.11
CA CYS A 69 1.75 -3.20 10.13
C CYS A 69 2.97 -3.85 9.47
N GLY A 70 3.29 -3.49 8.22
CA GLY A 70 4.44 -4.03 7.50
C GLY A 70 5.78 -3.66 8.14
N PHE A 71 5.84 -2.51 8.81
CA PHE A 71 7.07 -1.99 9.44
C PHE A 71 7.59 -2.93 10.52
N VAL A 72 6.69 -3.60 11.25
CA VAL A 72 7.04 -4.66 12.20
C VAL A 72 7.81 -5.80 11.51
N ASP A 73 7.30 -6.28 10.37
CA ASP A 73 7.95 -7.35 9.61
C ASP A 73 9.29 -6.90 9.03
N TYR A 74 9.35 -5.66 8.51
CA TYR A 74 10.61 -5.06 8.06
C TYR A 74 11.64 -4.94 9.19
N MET A 75 11.26 -4.67 10.44
CA MET A 75 12.22 -4.64 11.55
C MET A 75 12.64 -6.04 11.99
N ARG A 76 11.68 -6.96 12.05
CA ARG A 76 11.86 -8.31 12.61
C ARG A 76 12.87 -9.15 11.82
N TYR A 77 12.71 -9.26 10.51
CA TYR A 77 13.56 -10.16 9.72
C TYR A 77 15.03 -9.72 9.64
N PRO A 78 15.35 -8.45 9.30
CA PRO A 78 16.72 -7.94 9.39
C PRO A 78 17.27 -8.03 10.82
N GLY A 79 16.46 -7.77 11.84
CA GLY A 79 16.88 -7.91 13.23
C GLY A 79 17.38 -9.33 13.56
N GLN A 80 16.74 -10.36 13.01
CA GLN A 80 17.26 -11.74 13.10
C GLN A 80 18.54 -11.93 12.27
N TRP A 81 18.59 -11.39 11.06
CA TRP A 81 19.74 -11.55 10.14
C TRP A 81 21.02 -10.83 10.58
N TYR A 82 20.89 -9.80 11.39
CA TYR A 82 21.99 -9.05 11.99
C TYR A 82 22.23 -9.42 13.45
N GLU A 83 21.65 -10.54 13.92
CA GLU A 83 21.83 -11.07 15.27
C GLU A 83 21.45 -10.05 16.38
N LEU A 84 20.48 -9.18 16.10
CA LEU A 84 19.85 -8.33 17.12
C LEU A 84 18.82 -9.14 17.92
N PHE A 85 18.10 -10.02 17.23
CA PHE A 85 17.12 -10.93 17.80
C PHE A 85 17.51 -12.38 17.53
N LEU A 86 17.32 -13.24 18.53
CA LEU A 86 17.32 -14.69 18.34
C LEU A 86 15.89 -15.13 18.05
N ASN A 87 15.73 -15.98 17.04
CA ASN A 87 14.48 -16.65 16.79
C ASN A 87 14.26 -17.74 17.85
N THR A 88 13.16 -17.64 18.59
CA THR A 88 12.71 -18.64 19.57
C THR A 88 11.50 -19.44 19.08
N SER A 89 10.90 -19.05 17.96
CA SER A 89 9.74 -19.69 17.39
C SER A 89 10.08 -21.07 16.81
N GLY A 90 9.21 -22.04 17.07
CA GLY A 90 9.14 -23.28 16.31
C GLY A 90 8.42 -23.13 14.96
N SER A 91 7.91 -21.94 14.63
CA SER A 91 7.17 -21.73 13.40
C SER A 91 8.11 -21.88 12.18
N ARG A 92 7.62 -22.61 11.17
CA ARG A 92 8.34 -22.79 9.91
C ARG A 92 8.66 -21.46 9.20
N PRO A 93 7.73 -20.49 9.03
CA PRO A 93 8.07 -19.20 8.44
C PRO A 93 9.26 -18.53 9.12
N ASP A 94 9.25 -18.48 10.46
CA ASP A 94 10.28 -17.78 11.20
C ASP A 94 11.61 -18.49 11.09
N GLY A 95 11.62 -19.82 11.23
CA GLY A 95 12.83 -20.63 11.07
C GLY A 95 13.46 -20.46 9.69
N LEU A 96 12.65 -20.47 8.62
CA LEU A 96 13.12 -20.25 7.26
C LEU A 96 13.63 -18.82 7.05
N SER A 97 12.93 -17.84 7.61
CA SER A 97 13.34 -16.44 7.51
C SER A 97 14.69 -16.21 8.17
N GLY A 98 14.94 -16.76 9.37
CA GLY A 98 16.21 -16.59 10.09
C GLY A 98 17.43 -17.12 9.31
N VAL A 99 17.27 -18.23 8.58
CA VAL A 99 18.33 -18.79 7.73
C VAL A 99 18.33 -18.23 6.29
N ARG A 100 17.54 -17.19 6.01
CA ARG A 100 17.38 -16.56 4.69
C ARG A 100 16.97 -17.56 3.59
N SER A 101 16.19 -18.57 3.95
CA SER A 101 15.63 -19.51 3.00
C SER A 101 14.37 -18.95 2.34
N ALA A 102 14.02 -19.49 1.18
CA ALA A 102 12.83 -19.06 0.46
C ALA A 102 11.57 -19.35 1.29
N LEU A 103 10.81 -18.30 1.60
CA LEU A 103 9.48 -18.37 2.19
C LEU A 103 8.46 -18.82 1.12
N VAL A 104 8.64 -20.02 0.57
CA VAL A 104 7.67 -20.58 -0.39
C VAL A 104 6.48 -21.14 0.38
N ASP A 105 5.29 -20.74 -0.04
CA ASP A 105 3.96 -21.17 0.44
C ASP A 105 3.54 -20.71 1.85
N VAL A 106 4.22 -19.71 2.41
CA VAL A 106 3.93 -19.25 3.77
C VAL A 106 3.31 -17.85 3.71
N TYR A 107 1.97 -17.82 3.68
CA TYR A 107 1.07 -16.67 3.81
C TYR A 107 1.34 -15.48 2.87
N ALA A 108 0.44 -15.25 1.91
CA ALA A 108 0.41 -14.03 1.10
C ALA A 108 -0.39 -12.89 1.76
N ASP A 109 -0.71 -13.03 3.05
CA ASP A 109 -1.51 -12.06 3.77
C ASP A 109 -0.64 -10.90 4.27
N PRO A 110 -0.97 -9.65 3.91
CA PRO A 110 -0.19 -8.48 4.28
C PRO A 110 -0.18 -8.18 5.79
N CYS A 111 -1.19 -8.60 6.58
CA CYS A 111 -1.30 -8.21 7.98
C CYS A 111 -2.01 -9.19 8.93
N ASP A 112 -2.87 -10.09 8.47
CA ASP A 112 -3.66 -10.97 9.36
C ASP A 112 -2.90 -12.22 9.82
N SER A 113 -1.86 -12.63 9.07
CA SER A 113 -1.17 -13.90 9.32
C SER A 113 -0.06 -13.85 10.38
N GLY A 114 0.29 -12.67 10.88
CA GLY A 114 1.43 -12.48 11.79
C GLY A 114 2.82 -12.69 11.15
N THR A 115 2.93 -13.41 10.04
CA THR A 115 4.21 -13.68 9.34
C THR A 115 4.14 -13.28 7.87
N GLY A 116 3.89 -12.01 7.59
CA GLY A 116 3.82 -11.50 6.22
C GLY A 116 5.21 -11.39 5.56
N PRO A 117 5.35 -11.71 4.27
CA PRO A 117 6.59 -11.43 3.54
C PRO A 117 6.74 -9.91 3.34
N VAL A 118 7.90 -9.35 3.70
CA VAL A 118 8.21 -7.89 3.59
C VAL A 118 7.84 -7.31 2.23
N TRP A 119 7.99 -8.12 1.17
CA TRP A 119 7.59 -7.73 -0.17
C TRP A 119 6.12 -7.30 -0.23
N SER A 120 5.18 -8.17 0.15
CA SER A 120 3.75 -7.88 0.06
C SER A 120 3.33 -6.82 1.09
N THR A 121 3.87 -6.91 2.31
CA THR A 121 3.48 -6.00 3.41
C THR A 121 3.93 -4.56 3.16
N MET A 122 5.00 -4.33 2.37
CA MET A 122 5.44 -2.98 1.98
C MET A 122 4.92 -2.53 0.61
N GLN A 123 4.62 -3.45 -0.31
CA GLN A 123 4.02 -3.07 -1.60
C GLN A 123 2.59 -2.56 -1.44
N LEU A 124 1.83 -3.10 -0.49
CA LEU A 124 0.45 -2.69 -0.21
C LEU A 124 0.33 -1.21 0.22
N PRO A 125 1.01 -0.73 1.29
CA PRO A 125 0.92 0.67 1.69
C PRO A 125 1.47 1.61 0.62
N ARG A 126 2.51 1.21 -0.12
CA ARG A 126 3.00 1.96 -1.29
C ARG A 126 1.87 2.19 -2.31
N GLN A 127 1.19 1.12 -2.71
CA GLN A 127 0.12 1.20 -3.71
C GLN A 127 -1.08 1.99 -3.17
N GLN A 128 -1.47 1.78 -1.91
CA GLN A 128 -2.59 2.49 -1.30
C GLN A 128 -2.32 3.98 -1.19
N ALA A 129 -1.12 4.38 -0.75
CA ALA A 129 -0.72 5.78 -0.69
C ALA A 129 -0.74 6.43 -2.07
N LYS A 130 -0.16 5.77 -3.08
CA LYS A 130 -0.21 6.23 -4.48
C LYS A 130 -1.64 6.40 -4.99
N ARG A 131 -2.52 5.44 -4.67
CA ARG A 131 -3.93 5.48 -5.07
C ARG A 131 -4.66 6.63 -4.39
N ALA A 132 -4.44 6.85 -3.09
CA ALA A 132 -5.02 7.97 -2.36
C ALA A 132 -4.60 9.33 -2.97
N ILE A 133 -3.31 9.48 -3.30
CA ILE A 133 -2.79 10.66 -4.02
C ILE A 133 -3.52 10.84 -5.35
N ASN A 134 -3.69 9.76 -6.13
CA ASN A 134 -4.36 9.84 -7.43
C ASN A 134 -5.82 10.30 -7.30
N TYR A 135 -6.57 9.77 -6.32
CA TYR A 135 -7.94 10.22 -6.05
C TYR A 135 -7.97 11.71 -5.70
N ILE A 136 -7.14 12.13 -4.75
CA ILE A 136 -7.09 13.51 -4.28
C ILE A 136 -6.71 14.50 -5.39
N GLU A 137 -5.75 14.16 -6.23
CA GLU A 137 -5.22 15.09 -7.24
C GLU A 137 -5.97 15.04 -8.59
N ASN A 138 -6.62 13.92 -8.94
CA ASN A 138 -7.11 13.69 -10.30
C ASN A 138 -8.56 13.22 -10.40
N VAL A 139 -9.17 12.73 -9.31
CA VAL A 139 -10.56 12.21 -9.33
C VAL A 139 -11.49 13.17 -8.62
N TYR A 140 -11.12 13.63 -7.43
CA TYR A 140 -11.94 14.56 -6.66
C TYR A 140 -11.97 15.96 -7.28
N GLU A 141 -13.08 16.67 -7.07
CA GLU A 141 -13.23 18.04 -7.53
C GLU A 141 -12.22 18.96 -6.82
N ALA A 142 -11.64 19.91 -7.55
CA ALA A 142 -10.64 20.82 -6.99
C ALA A 142 -11.21 21.61 -5.80
N GLY A 143 -10.54 21.55 -4.65
CA GLY A 143 -10.97 22.22 -3.42
C GLY A 143 -12.07 21.50 -2.64
N SER A 144 -12.46 20.28 -3.03
CA SER A 144 -13.43 19.47 -2.28
C SER A 144 -12.83 18.76 -1.07
N VAL A 145 -11.50 18.59 -1.02
CA VAL A 145 -10.80 17.87 0.05
C VAL A 145 -10.31 18.85 1.11
N THR A 146 -10.72 18.63 2.36
CA THR A 146 -10.19 19.37 3.51
C THR A 146 -8.75 18.94 3.79
N ASP A 147 -7.87 19.91 4.10
CA ASP A 147 -6.45 19.68 4.37
C ASP A 147 -5.72 18.88 3.28
N GLN A 148 -6.07 19.15 2.02
CA GLN A 148 -5.57 18.44 0.85
C GLN A 148 -4.04 18.36 0.83
N GLU A 149 -3.35 19.47 1.09
CA GLU A 149 -1.88 19.53 1.10
C GLU A 149 -1.29 18.58 2.15
N LEU A 150 -1.84 18.57 3.36
CA LEU A 150 -1.42 17.64 4.42
C LEU A 150 -1.66 16.19 4.03
N LEU A 151 -2.82 15.86 3.46
CA LEU A 151 -3.16 14.50 3.05
C LEU A 151 -2.24 13.98 1.95
N VAL A 152 -1.98 14.79 0.91
CA VAL A 152 -1.05 14.42 -0.16
C VAL A 152 0.38 14.32 0.38
N ALA A 153 0.79 15.22 1.29
CA ALA A 153 2.09 15.16 1.93
C ALA A 153 2.27 13.85 2.70
N LYS A 154 1.29 13.49 3.53
CA LYS A 154 1.31 12.28 4.36
C LYS A 154 1.29 11.02 3.50
N ALA A 155 0.45 10.95 2.47
CA ALA A 155 0.46 9.81 1.55
C ALA A 155 1.82 9.68 0.82
N SER A 156 2.37 10.78 0.31
CA SER A 156 3.67 10.77 -0.39
C SER A 156 4.82 10.34 0.54
N LEU A 157 4.74 10.73 1.81
CA LEU A 157 5.70 10.31 2.85
C LEU A 157 5.71 8.78 3.02
N TYR A 158 4.54 8.18 3.20
CA TYR A 158 4.43 6.73 3.42
C TYR A 158 4.67 5.91 2.14
N GLU A 159 4.35 6.45 0.96
CA GLU A 159 4.79 5.86 -0.32
C GLU A 159 6.32 5.83 -0.41
N GLY A 160 6.96 6.95 -0.04
CA GLY A 160 8.41 7.10 -0.01
C GLY A 160 9.09 6.13 0.95
N TYR A 161 8.62 6.06 2.21
CA TYR A 161 9.16 5.11 3.17
C TYR A 161 8.95 3.67 2.74
N SER A 162 7.76 3.29 2.28
CA SER A 162 7.51 1.92 1.80
C SER A 162 8.48 1.53 0.69
N THR A 163 8.70 2.44 -0.27
CA THR A 163 9.64 2.24 -1.39
C THR A 163 11.09 2.18 -0.93
N GLN A 164 11.48 3.03 0.04
CA GLN A 164 12.81 3.02 0.61
C GLN A 164 13.09 1.70 1.35
N LEU A 165 12.17 1.23 2.20
CA LEU A 165 12.34 -0.01 2.96
C LEU A 165 12.40 -1.24 2.04
N LEU A 166 11.59 -1.27 0.96
CA LEU A 166 11.71 -2.28 -0.09
C LEU A 166 13.09 -2.26 -0.75
N SER A 167 13.59 -1.07 -1.09
CA SER A 167 14.92 -0.89 -1.71
C SER A 167 16.06 -1.23 -0.74
N GLU A 168 15.85 -1.07 0.56
CA GLU A 168 16.81 -1.49 1.57
C GLU A 168 16.91 -3.01 1.66
N GLN A 169 15.77 -3.71 1.57
CA GLN A 169 15.65 -5.15 1.81
C GLN A 169 15.93 -6.03 0.57
N PHE A 170 15.65 -5.54 -0.64
CA PHE A 170 15.75 -6.30 -1.87
C PHE A 170 16.82 -5.73 -2.83
N CYS A 171 17.50 -6.62 -3.56
CA CYS A 171 18.49 -6.21 -4.57
C CYS A 171 17.87 -5.44 -5.75
N ALA A 172 16.61 -5.70 -6.02
CA ALA A 172 15.82 -5.06 -7.06
C ALA A 172 14.34 -5.11 -6.67
N ILE A 173 13.58 -4.13 -7.12
CA ILE A 173 12.15 -4.01 -6.85
C ILE A 173 11.38 -3.82 -8.17
N THR A 174 10.07 -3.95 -8.13
CA THR A 174 9.19 -3.51 -9.22
C THR A 174 8.08 -2.68 -8.62
N MET A 175 7.58 -1.72 -9.39
CA MET A 175 6.44 -0.91 -9.03
C MET A 175 5.35 -1.10 -10.08
N ASP A 176 4.14 -1.40 -9.61
CA ASP A 176 2.91 -1.43 -10.41
C ASP A 176 2.96 -2.38 -11.62
N GLY A 177 3.63 -3.53 -11.46
CA GLY A 177 3.82 -4.51 -12.53
C GLY A 177 4.79 -4.06 -13.63
N GLY A 178 5.50 -2.94 -13.40
CA GLY A 178 6.50 -2.39 -14.29
C GLY A 178 7.81 -3.21 -14.34
N PRO A 179 8.80 -2.73 -15.11
CA PRO A 179 10.09 -3.41 -15.23
C PRO A 179 10.82 -3.50 -13.89
N LEU A 180 11.76 -4.44 -13.81
CA LEU A 180 12.64 -4.58 -12.66
C LEU A 180 13.51 -3.33 -12.52
N MET A 181 13.50 -2.74 -11.33
CA MET A 181 14.27 -1.56 -10.95
C MET A 181 15.44 -1.98 -10.06
N SER A 182 16.61 -1.41 -10.33
CA SER A 182 17.77 -1.59 -9.45
C SER A 182 17.50 -0.96 -8.08
N ARG A 183 18.25 -1.41 -7.06
CA ARG A 183 18.25 -0.79 -5.74
C ARG A 183 18.46 0.73 -5.77
N ALA A 184 19.39 1.20 -6.59
CA ALA A 184 19.66 2.64 -6.76
C ALA A 184 18.45 3.38 -7.34
N ALA A 185 17.81 2.81 -8.38
CA ALA A 185 16.60 3.40 -8.96
C ALA A 185 15.41 3.40 -7.97
N GLY A 186 15.33 2.42 -7.07
CA GLY A 186 14.35 2.41 -5.99
C GLY A 186 14.56 3.55 -4.97
N PHE A 187 15.81 3.83 -4.59
CA PHE A 187 16.12 4.98 -3.73
C PHE A 187 15.89 6.32 -4.42
N GLU A 188 16.20 6.44 -5.72
CA GLU A 188 15.90 7.63 -6.52
C GLU A 188 14.38 7.88 -6.57
N ALA A 189 13.58 6.83 -6.76
CA ALA A 189 12.12 6.93 -6.72
C ALA A 189 11.62 7.38 -5.34
N ALA A 190 12.15 6.80 -4.26
CA ALA A 190 11.82 7.22 -2.89
C ALA A 190 12.19 8.69 -2.63
N GLU A 191 13.35 9.15 -3.11
CA GLU A 191 13.76 10.57 -3.03
C GLU A 191 12.77 11.50 -3.75
N GLY A 192 12.25 11.09 -4.91
CA GLY A 192 11.19 11.81 -5.63
C GLY A 192 9.89 11.90 -4.80
N MET A 193 9.46 10.80 -4.19
CA MET A 193 8.28 10.75 -3.32
C MET A 193 8.44 11.65 -2.08
N PHE A 194 9.61 11.64 -1.43
CA PHE A 194 9.89 12.54 -0.32
C PHE A 194 9.96 14.01 -0.77
N SER A 195 10.44 14.29 -1.97
CA SER A 195 10.45 15.67 -2.50
C SER A 195 9.03 16.19 -2.76
N LYS A 196 8.11 15.32 -3.21
CA LYS A 196 6.68 15.63 -3.26
C LYS A 196 6.11 15.86 -1.86
N ALA A 197 6.43 14.98 -0.90
CA ALA A 197 5.99 15.12 0.49
C ALA A 197 6.45 16.45 1.11
N ILE A 198 7.72 16.85 0.91
CA ILE A 198 8.27 18.13 1.39
C ILE A 198 7.53 19.32 0.78
N THR A 199 7.25 19.28 -0.53
CA THR A 199 6.54 20.36 -1.22
C THR A 199 5.15 20.56 -0.62
N GLN A 200 4.40 19.47 -0.45
CA GLN A 200 3.04 19.50 0.07
C GLN A 200 3.01 19.81 1.58
N ALA A 201 3.94 19.26 2.36
CA ALA A 201 4.05 19.56 3.79
C ALA A 201 4.42 21.03 4.04
N THR A 202 5.26 21.63 3.18
CA THR A 202 5.57 23.06 3.26
C THR A 202 4.33 23.91 3.02
N ALA A 203 3.50 23.53 2.05
CA ALA A 203 2.22 24.19 1.79
C ALA A 203 1.25 24.02 2.97
N ALA A 204 1.16 22.82 3.54
CA ALA A 204 0.36 22.52 4.73
C ALA A 204 0.78 23.37 5.95
N VAL A 205 2.08 23.52 6.19
CA VAL A 205 2.62 24.39 7.25
C VAL A 205 2.23 25.84 7.00
N ALA A 206 2.37 26.34 5.77
CA ALA A 206 2.00 27.71 5.42
C ALA A 206 0.49 27.98 5.57
N ALA A 207 -0.34 26.97 5.34
CA ALA A 207 -1.79 27.00 5.55
C ALA A 207 -2.21 26.84 7.02
N GLY A 208 -1.27 26.56 7.93
CA GLY A 208 -1.55 26.34 9.35
C GLY A 208 -2.20 25.00 9.67
N GLN A 209 -2.07 24.00 8.77
CA GLN A 209 -2.62 22.66 8.95
C GLN A 209 -1.82 21.90 10.03
N SER A 210 -2.54 21.39 11.03
CA SER A 210 -1.93 20.70 12.16
C SER A 210 -1.23 19.42 11.70
N GLY A 211 0.01 19.22 12.13
CA GLY A 211 0.83 18.07 11.72
C GLY A 211 1.65 18.29 10.44
N GLY A 212 1.48 19.40 9.71
CA GLY A 212 2.29 19.71 8.54
C GLY A 212 3.79 19.74 8.83
N GLN A 213 4.20 20.33 9.96
CA GLN A 213 5.62 20.40 10.35
C GLN A 213 6.17 19.00 10.65
N TRP A 214 5.38 18.14 11.30
CA TRP A 214 5.79 16.76 11.58
C TRP A 214 6.03 15.98 10.28
N VAL A 215 5.14 16.10 9.30
CA VAL A 215 5.30 15.44 7.98
C VAL A 215 6.51 16.01 7.24
N LEU A 216 6.76 17.32 7.34
CA LEU A 216 7.91 17.98 6.71
C LEU A 216 9.24 17.45 7.27
N ASP A 217 9.37 17.40 8.59
CA ASP A 217 10.54 16.85 9.29
C ASP A 217 10.75 15.36 8.95
N ALA A 218 9.67 14.57 8.95
CA ALA A 218 9.70 13.17 8.53
C ALA A 218 10.23 13.02 7.09
N ALA A 219 9.75 13.85 6.17
CA ALA A 219 10.13 13.78 4.77
C ALA A 219 11.59 14.17 4.54
N TYR A 220 12.13 15.13 5.31
CA TYR A 220 13.56 15.43 5.31
C TYR A 220 14.40 14.25 5.81
N VAL A 221 13.98 13.58 6.89
CA VAL A 221 14.66 12.37 7.38
C VAL A 221 14.66 11.26 6.32
N GLY A 222 13.50 10.98 5.71
CA GLY A 222 13.37 10.01 4.62
C GLY A 222 14.29 10.34 3.44
N ARG A 223 14.23 11.58 2.94
CA ARG A 223 15.04 12.00 1.79
C ARG A 223 16.54 11.98 2.10
N ALA A 224 16.94 12.36 3.32
CA ALA A 224 18.32 12.27 3.77
C ALA A 224 18.82 10.82 3.75
N ARG A 225 18.03 9.85 4.23
CA ARG A 225 18.35 8.42 4.18
C ARG A 225 18.48 7.92 2.74
N ALA A 226 17.52 8.25 1.88
CA ALA A 226 17.56 7.87 0.46
C ALA A 226 18.83 8.42 -0.24
N LYS A 227 19.18 9.69 0.00
CA LYS A 227 20.40 10.31 -0.54
C LYS A 227 21.67 9.66 0.00
N LEU A 228 21.69 9.31 1.28
CA LEU A 228 22.84 8.63 1.89
C LEU A 228 23.08 7.26 1.25
N TYR A 229 22.04 6.47 1.01
CA TYR A 229 22.16 5.17 0.32
C TYR A 229 22.61 5.28 -1.14
N GLN A 230 22.34 6.42 -1.78
CA GLN A 230 22.83 6.74 -3.13
C GLN A 230 24.27 7.29 -3.13
N GLY A 231 24.91 7.46 -1.97
CA GLY A 231 26.25 8.04 -1.85
C GLY A 231 26.29 9.57 -1.89
N ASN A 232 25.13 10.24 -1.89
CA ASN A 232 25.02 11.70 -1.86
C ASN A 232 25.08 12.23 -0.40
N GLY A 233 26.26 12.14 0.21
CA GLY A 233 26.48 12.57 1.60
C GLY A 233 26.19 14.05 1.84
N THR A 234 26.57 14.93 0.91
CA THR A 234 26.30 16.38 1.01
C THR A 234 24.81 16.67 1.01
N GLY A 235 24.05 16.02 0.12
CA GLY A 235 22.60 16.17 0.06
C GLY A 235 21.90 15.59 1.29
N ALA A 236 22.41 14.49 1.85
CA ALA A 236 21.89 13.91 3.08
C ALA A 236 22.09 14.85 4.28
N VAL A 237 23.26 15.46 4.43
CA VAL A 237 23.53 16.47 5.48
C VAL A 237 22.62 17.69 5.31
N SER A 238 22.45 18.17 4.07
CA SER A 238 21.59 19.32 3.80
C SER A 238 20.14 19.09 4.22
N ASP A 239 19.59 17.89 3.99
CA ASP A 239 18.22 17.57 4.43
C ASP A 239 18.16 17.35 5.95
N ALA A 240 19.14 16.64 6.53
CA ALA A 240 19.17 16.37 7.97
C ALA A 240 19.26 17.64 8.83
N GLN A 241 19.93 18.69 8.34
CA GLN A 241 20.02 19.98 9.03
C GLN A 241 18.69 20.77 9.06
N LEU A 242 17.73 20.41 8.21
CA LEU A 242 16.41 21.06 8.16
C LEU A 242 15.42 20.43 9.14
N VAL A 243 15.76 19.27 9.71
CA VAL A 243 14.90 18.56 10.67
C VAL A 243 14.90 19.32 12.00
N THR A 244 13.71 19.61 12.52
CA THR A 244 13.54 20.23 13.83
C THR A 244 14.25 19.44 14.94
N SER A 245 15.00 20.11 15.79
CA SER A 245 15.68 19.46 16.93
C SER A 245 14.67 18.79 17.87
N GLY A 246 14.95 17.56 18.28
CA GLY A 246 14.04 16.76 19.10
C GLY A 246 12.88 16.12 18.33
N TYR A 247 12.88 16.22 16.99
CA TYR A 247 11.90 15.51 16.16
C TYR A 247 11.96 14.00 16.43
N GLU A 248 10.78 13.40 16.62
CA GLU A 248 10.59 11.98 16.77
C GLU A 248 9.39 11.52 15.93
N GLY A 249 9.60 10.49 15.11
CA GLY A 249 8.57 9.86 14.29
C GLY A 249 8.34 8.44 14.77
N LEU A 250 7.41 8.26 15.71
CA LEU A 250 7.05 6.95 16.24
C LEU A 250 5.89 6.35 15.48
N SER A 251 6.02 5.07 15.11
CA SER A 251 4.87 4.27 14.68
C SER A 251 3.92 4.06 15.86
N THR A 252 2.64 4.16 15.57
CA THR A 252 1.58 4.11 16.58
C THR A 252 0.89 2.75 16.51
N TYR A 253 0.71 2.11 17.66
CA TYR A 253 0.11 0.78 17.72
C TYR A 253 -0.99 0.72 18.78
N GLU A 254 -1.93 -0.18 18.56
CA GLU A 254 -2.97 -0.51 19.53
C GLU A 254 -2.72 -1.89 20.14
N THR A 255 -3.36 -2.16 21.27
CA THR A 255 -3.26 -3.44 21.97
C THR A 255 -4.30 -4.46 21.50
N SER A 256 -5.20 -4.09 20.59
CA SER A 256 -6.17 -5.02 20.00
C SER A 256 -5.51 -5.89 18.93
N PRO A 257 -5.94 -7.16 18.80
CA PRO A 257 -5.54 -7.99 17.68
C PRO A 257 -5.93 -7.34 16.34
N GLY A 258 -5.05 -7.46 15.35
CA GLY A 258 -5.32 -7.03 13.98
C GLY A 258 -4.24 -6.10 13.42
N ARG A 259 -4.65 -5.32 12.41
CA ARG A 259 -3.77 -4.51 11.54
C ARG A 259 -2.85 -3.53 12.28
N ARG A 260 -3.27 -3.04 13.43
CA ARG A 260 -2.57 -1.98 14.19
C ARG A 260 -1.87 -2.52 15.45
N ASN A 261 -1.83 -3.84 15.62
CA ASN A 261 -1.18 -4.48 16.76
C ASN A 261 0.35 -4.31 16.70
N ASN A 262 0.99 -4.02 17.85
CA ASN A 262 2.44 -4.09 17.98
C ASN A 262 2.90 -5.53 18.14
N ARG A 263 3.08 -6.23 17.01
CA ARG A 263 3.54 -7.61 17.00
C ARG A 263 4.97 -7.79 17.55
N ILE A 264 5.83 -6.76 17.57
CA ILE A 264 7.17 -6.87 18.17
C ILE A 264 7.06 -7.11 19.68
N VAL A 265 6.20 -6.35 20.36
CA VAL A 265 5.95 -6.51 21.80
C VAL A 265 5.38 -7.88 22.11
N GLU A 266 4.47 -8.38 21.28
CA GLU A 266 3.93 -9.74 21.39
C GLU A 266 5.04 -10.78 21.19
N TYR A 267 5.85 -10.68 20.14
CA TYR A 267 6.90 -11.65 19.87
C TYR A 267 7.98 -11.70 20.96
N ASP A 268 8.29 -10.56 21.59
CA ASP A 268 9.35 -10.41 22.59
C ASP A 268 8.87 -10.69 24.03
N ASN A 269 7.82 -10.00 24.52
CA ASN A 269 7.43 -10.06 25.93
C ASN A 269 6.84 -11.40 26.36
N VAL A 270 6.22 -12.16 25.45
CA VAL A 270 5.78 -13.54 25.73
C VAL A 270 6.77 -14.59 25.22
N GLY A 271 7.90 -14.17 24.62
CA GLY A 271 8.95 -15.07 24.11
C GLY A 271 8.49 -15.98 22.96
N ASP A 272 7.38 -15.65 22.33
CA ASP A 272 6.66 -16.53 21.41
C ASP A 272 7.39 -16.68 20.07
N ALA A 273 8.19 -15.68 19.68
CA ALA A 273 8.89 -15.77 18.41
C ALA A 273 10.28 -15.12 18.32
N ILE A 274 10.57 -14.10 19.12
CA ILE A 274 11.91 -13.51 19.17
C ILE A 274 12.31 -13.23 20.61
N MET A 275 13.61 -13.17 20.87
CA MET A 275 14.17 -12.62 22.11
C MET A 275 15.40 -11.76 21.78
N PRO A 276 15.80 -10.81 22.62
CA PRO A 276 17.02 -10.06 22.39
C PRO A 276 18.21 -11.02 22.37
N HIS A 277 19.14 -10.81 21.43
CA HIS A 277 20.32 -11.67 21.34
C HIS A 277 21.09 -11.65 22.68
N ILE A 278 21.74 -12.76 23.02
CA ILE A 278 22.42 -12.95 24.32
C ILE A 278 23.47 -11.86 24.64
N HIS A 279 24.01 -11.22 23.61
CA HIS A 279 24.97 -10.11 23.72
C HIS A 279 24.32 -8.80 24.18
N TYR A 280 23.01 -8.64 23.98
CA TYR A 280 22.25 -7.43 24.30
C TYR A 280 21.26 -7.64 25.45
N ALA A 281 20.86 -8.88 25.76
CA ALA A 281 19.86 -9.22 26.78
C ALA A 281 20.18 -8.74 28.22
N ARG A 282 21.40 -8.25 28.48
CA ARG A 282 21.83 -7.72 29.79
C ARG A 282 22.23 -6.24 29.74
N LEU A 283 22.00 -5.57 28.62
CA LEU A 283 22.24 -4.15 28.48
C LEU A 283 20.98 -3.39 28.87
N THR A 284 21.11 -2.46 29.80
CA THR A 284 20.08 -1.48 30.13
C THR A 284 20.43 -0.17 29.45
N ILE A 285 19.47 0.44 28.76
CA ILE A 285 19.61 1.81 28.30
C ILE A 285 19.46 2.70 29.54
N GLU A 286 20.55 3.34 29.97
CA GLU A 286 20.46 4.40 30.97
C GLU A 286 19.75 5.59 30.31
N THR A 287 18.55 5.89 30.80
CA THR A 287 17.73 7.03 30.39
C THR A 287 18.14 8.31 31.10
#